data_AF-A0A8T7I6Q6-F1
#
_entry.id   AF-A0A8T7I6Q6-F1
#
_cell.length_a   1.000
_cell.length_b   1.000
_cell.length_c   1.000
_cell.angle_alpha   90.00
_cell.angle_beta   90.00
_cell.angle_gamma   90.00
#
_symmetry.space_group_name_H-M   'P 1'
#
loop_
_entity.id
_entity.type
_entity.pdbx_description
1 polymer ?
#
loop_
_entity_poly.entity_id
_entity_poly.type
_entity_poly.pdbx_seq_one_letter_code
_entity_poly.pdbx_strand_id
1 'polypeptide(L)'
;MNKDFSHILRFVIAKMFTVIFFALALAMIFSLGKSFFTGLFNGEDIMQMFLGGINTGIIALAVFELALVINREYSEITESEDAVKNLRRTIPRFIGTVCIALSLEGLIMVIKYSQLELAGNLYYPVAIIASTALLLIALGVFLHLTKGES
;
A
#
# COMPACT_ATOMS: atom_id res chain seq x y z
N MET A 1 19.59 31.29 -8.53
CA MET A 1 19.72 29.84 -8.28
C MET A 1 18.66 29.14 -9.14
N ASN A 2 19.10 28.46 -10.21
CA ASN A 2 18.30 28.09 -11.39
C ASN A 2 17.07 27.23 -11.05
N LYS A 3 15.87 27.72 -11.38
CA LYS A 3 14.61 26.94 -11.30
C LYS A 3 14.75 25.63 -12.09
N ASP A 4 15.41 25.65 -13.24
CA ASP A 4 15.67 24.46 -14.08
C ASP A 4 16.41 23.33 -13.36
N PHE A 5 17.41 23.66 -12.52
CA PHE A 5 18.16 22.65 -11.77
C PHE A 5 17.28 21.95 -10.73
N SER A 6 16.36 22.70 -10.10
CA SER A 6 15.43 22.13 -9.11
C SER A 6 14.38 21.22 -9.75
N HIS A 7 13.92 21.53 -10.97
CA HIS A 7 12.97 20.70 -11.71
C HIS A 7 13.63 19.39 -12.18
N ILE A 8 14.84 19.47 -12.74
CA ILE A 8 15.60 18.29 -13.17
C ILE A 8 15.89 17.38 -11.97
N LEU A 9 16.32 17.95 -10.83
CA LEU A 9 16.61 17.18 -9.63
C LEU A 9 15.36 16.44 -9.11
N ARG A 10 14.21 17.11 -9.03
CA ARG A 10 12.94 16.50 -8.62
C ARG A 10 12.52 15.37 -9.56
N PHE A 11 12.63 15.58 -10.87
CA PHE A 11 12.32 14.58 -11.87
C PHE A 11 13.21 13.34 -11.75
N VAL A 12 14.53 13.52 -11.62
CA VAL A 12 15.50 12.42 -11.46
C VAL A 12 15.21 11.62 -10.18
N ILE A 13 14.97 12.31 -9.07
CA ILE A 13 14.66 11.67 -7.78
C ILE A 13 13.38 10.84 -7.91
N ALA A 14 12.31 11.39 -8.49
CA ALA A 14 11.05 10.67 -8.66
C ALA A 14 11.19 9.45 -9.56
N LYS A 15 11.89 9.58 -10.70
CA LYS A 15 12.22 8.45 -11.59
C LYS A 15 12.95 7.34 -10.85
N MET A 16 13.93 7.70 -10.02
CA MET A 16 14.68 6.74 -9.20
C MET A 16 13.76 6.03 -8.21
N PHE A 17 12.92 6.76 -7.47
CA PHE A 17 11.95 6.17 -6.54
C PHE A 17 10.96 5.23 -7.24
N THR A 18 10.40 5.64 -8.38
CA THR A 18 9.51 4.77 -9.18
C THR A 18 10.19 3.46 -9.53
N VAL A 19 11.44 3.50 -10.03
CA VAL A 19 12.18 2.29 -10.40
C VAL A 19 12.43 1.41 -9.17
N ILE A 20 12.81 2.00 -8.04
CA ILE A 20 13.02 1.26 -6.78
C ILE A 20 11.74 0.56 -6.34
N PHE A 21 10.61 1.27 -6.26
CA PHE A 21 9.34 0.68 -5.82
C PHE A 21 8.84 -0.39 -6.80
N PHE A 22 9.00 -0.18 -8.11
CA PHE A 22 8.65 -1.19 -9.11
C PHE A 22 9.50 -2.45 -8.97
N ALA A 23 10.81 -2.30 -8.79
CA ALA A 23 11.72 -3.41 -8.54
C ALA A 23 11.39 -4.15 -7.24
N LEU A 24 11.03 -3.43 -6.17
CA LEU A 24 10.60 -4.02 -4.90
C LEU A 24 9.29 -4.81 -5.06
N ALA A 25 8.29 -4.26 -5.76
CA ALA A 25 7.05 -4.97 -6.03
C ALA A 25 7.30 -6.27 -6.80
N LEU A 26 8.11 -6.22 -7.86
CA LEU A 26 8.51 -7.41 -8.62
C LEU A 26 9.27 -8.43 -7.75
N ALA A 27 10.20 -7.97 -6.92
CA ALA A 27 10.96 -8.83 -6.01
C ALA A 27 10.03 -9.52 -5.00
N MET A 28 9.03 -8.83 -4.47
CA MET A 28 8.03 -9.43 -3.57
C MET A 28 7.14 -10.45 -4.27
N ILE A 29 6.69 -10.17 -5.50
CA ILE A 29 5.92 -11.13 -6.30
C ILE A 29 6.77 -12.38 -6.60
N PHE A 30 8.04 -12.20 -6.95
CA PHE A 30 8.96 -13.31 -7.17
C PHE A 30 9.20 -14.11 -5.89
N SER A 31 9.37 -13.42 -4.75
CA SER A 31 9.50 -14.06 -3.44
C SER A 31 8.26 -14.89 -3.10
N LEU A 32 7.06 -14.36 -3.35
CA LEU A 32 5.80 -15.07 -3.14
C LEU A 32 5.73 -16.34 -4.00
N GLY A 33 6.06 -16.25 -5.29
CA GLY A 33 6.14 -17.42 -6.17
C GLY A 33 7.13 -18.45 -5.63
N LYS A 34 8.34 -18.03 -5.24
CA LYS A 34 9.36 -18.91 -4.67
C LYS A 34 8.86 -19.60 -3.40
N SER A 35 8.26 -18.86 -2.47
CA SER A 35 7.70 -19.39 -1.22
C SER A 35 6.62 -20.44 -1.49
N PHE A 36 5.75 -20.22 -2.49
CA PHE A 36 4.76 -21.21 -2.92
C PHE A 36 5.41 -22.48 -3.46
N PHE A 37 6.40 -22.36 -4.35
CA PHE A 37 7.11 -23.54 -4.87
C PHE A 37 7.80 -24.31 -3.75
N THR A 38 8.55 -23.63 -2.87
CA THR A 38 9.23 -24.29 -1.75
C THR A 38 8.26 -24.94 -0.77
N GLY A 39 7.14 -24.30 -0.44
CA GLY A 39 6.14 -24.86 0.46
C GLY A 39 5.47 -26.12 -0.11
N LEU A 40 5.21 -26.15 -1.43
CA LEU A 40 4.70 -27.36 -2.10
C LEU A 40 5.69 -28.52 -2.04
N PHE A 41 6.99 -28.26 -2.27
CA PHE A 41 8.03 -29.28 -2.19
C PHE A 41 8.28 -29.78 -0.76
N ASN A 42 8.13 -28.89 0.24
CA ASN A 42 8.33 -29.23 1.64
C ASN A 42 7.10 -29.88 2.30
N GLY A 43 5.96 -29.95 1.61
CA GLY A 43 4.71 -30.45 2.16
C GLY A 43 4.14 -29.55 3.27
N GLU A 44 4.37 -28.24 3.18
CA GLU A 44 3.79 -27.28 4.11
C GLU A 44 2.27 -27.26 4.03
N ASP A 45 1.64 -26.88 5.14
CA ASP A 45 0.18 -26.74 5.20
C ASP A 45 -0.29 -25.67 4.21
N ILE A 46 -1.22 -26.05 3.33
CA ILE A 46 -1.77 -25.19 2.29
C ILE A 46 -2.34 -23.90 2.89
N MET A 47 -3.04 -23.97 4.03
CA MET A 47 -3.57 -22.78 4.70
C MET A 47 -2.45 -21.82 5.10
N GLN A 48 -1.35 -22.32 5.67
CA GLN A 48 -0.22 -21.47 6.06
C GLN A 48 0.44 -20.79 4.85
N MET A 49 0.59 -21.52 3.75
CA MET A 49 1.13 -20.99 2.50
C MET A 49 0.23 -19.88 1.92
N PHE A 50 -1.09 -20.09 1.92
CA PHE A 50 -2.03 -19.09 1.47
C PHE A 50 -2.05 -17.86 2.38
N LEU A 51 -2.02 -18.02 3.70
CA LEU A 51 -2.01 -16.88 4.63
C LEU A 51 -0.72 -16.04 4.48
N GLY A 52 0.45 -16.68 4.38
CA GLY A 52 1.72 -15.98 4.15
C GLY A 52 1.80 -15.33 2.76
N GLY A 53 1.23 -16.00 1.76
CA GLY A 53 1.09 -15.51 0.40
C GLY A 53 0.23 -14.26 0.32
N ILE A 54 -0.93 -14.25 0.98
CA ILE A 54 -1.82 -13.09 0.94
C ILE A 54 -1.14 -11.87 1.59
N ASN A 55 -0.49 -12.02 2.75
CA ASN A 55 0.24 -10.92 3.39
C ASN A 55 1.30 -10.32 2.44
N THR A 56 2.18 -11.16 1.89
CA THR A 56 3.24 -10.71 0.97
C THR A 56 2.65 -10.10 -0.31
N GLY A 57 1.57 -10.68 -0.84
CA GLY A 57 0.90 -10.21 -2.05
C GLY A 57 0.24 -8.84 -1.89
N ILE A 58 -0.37 -8.58 -0.73
CA ILE A 58 -0.96 -7.29 -0.39
C ILE A 58 0.13 -6.21 -0.30
N ILE A 59 1.24 -6.49 0.38
CA ILE A 59 2.35 -5.54 0.48
C ILE A 59 2.91 -5.25 -0.91
N ALA A 60 3.09 -6.28 -1.74
CA ALA A 60 3.54 -6.11 -3.12
C ALA A 60 2.59 -5.21 -3.94
N LEU A 61 1.27 -5.39 -3.77
CA LEU A 61 0.27 -4.55 -4.43
C LEU A 61 0.33 -3.10 -3.96
N ALA A 62 0.45 -2.86 -2.65
CA ALA A 62 0.56 -1.51 -2.11
C ALA A 62 1.83 -0.78 -2.61
N VAL A 63 2.95 -1.48 -2.66
CA VAL A 63 4.22 -0.96 -3.20
C VAL A 63 4.12 -0.70 -4.71
N PHE A 64 3.43 -1.55 -5.45
CA PHE A 64 3.18 -1.36 -6.89
C PHE A 64 2.30 -0.13 -7.16
N GLU A 65 1.21 0.05 -6.40
CA GLU A 65 0.34 1.23 -6.49
C GLU A 65 1.10 2.51 -6.17
N LEU A 66 1.97 2.50 -5.15
CA LEU A 66 2.88 3.61 -4.86
C LEU A 66 3.80 3.95 -6.03
N ALA A 67 4.39 2.95 -6.68
CA ALA A 67 5.23 3.17 -7.86
C ALA A 67 4.44 3.84 -8.99
N LEU A 68 3.21 3.40 -9.25
CA LEU A 68 2.34 3.98 -10.27
C LEU A 68 1.95 5.43 -9.94
N VAL A 69 1.64 5.69 -8.68
CA VAL A 69 1.31 7.02 -8.17
C VAL A 69 2.47 7.99 -8.39
N ILE A 70 3.68 7.62 -7.94
CA ILE A 70 4.88 8.47 -8.09
C ILE A 70 5.17 8.67 -9.58
N ASN A 71 5.06 7.63 -10.40
CA ASN A 71 5.29 7.76 -11.82
C ASN A 71 4.30 8.73 -12.48
N ARG A 72 3.01 8.66 -12.15
CA ARG A 72 1.99 9.56 -12.71
C ARG A 72 2.21 11.02 -12.28
N GLU A 73 2.35 11.25 -10.98
CA GLU A 73 2.51 12.59 -10.38
C GLU A 73 3.71 13.37 -10.95
N TYR A 74 4.80 12.67 -11.29
CA TYR A 74 5.99 13.31 -11.83
C TYR A 74 6.11 13.23 -13.36
N SER A 75 5.32 12.37 -14.03
CA SER A 75 5.20 12.36 -15.48
C SER A 75 4.31 13.48 -16.01
N GLU A 76 3.28 13.87 -15.24
CA GLU A 76 2.44 15.03 -15.50
C GLU A 76 3.16 16.27 -14.98
N ILE A 77 4.22 16.70 -15.67
CA ILE A 77 4.83 18.02 -15.48
C ILE A 77 3.84 19.06 -16.05
N THR A 78 2.70 19.23 -15.36
CA THR A 78 1.75 20.28 -15.71
C THR A 78 2.09 21.47 -14.85
N GLU A 79 2.74 22.45 -15.47
CA GLU A 79 2.89 23.79 -14.91
C GLU A 79 1.52 24.27 -14.40
N SER A 80 1.46 24.69 -13.14
CA SER A 80 0.35 25.40 -12.48
C SER A 80 -0.82 24.63 -11.81
N GLU A 81 -0.81 23.31 -11.64
CA GLU A 81 -1.84 22.70 -10.76
C GLU A 81 -1.46 22.82 -9.27
N ASP A 82 -2.38 23.38 -8.47
CA ASP A 82 -2.25 23.53 -7.03
C ASP A 82 -1.80 22.21 -6.39
N ALA A 83 -0.72 22.25 -5.60
CA ALA A 83 -0.20 21.08 -4.88
C ALA A 83 -1.32 20.36 -4.09
N VAL A 84 -2.31 21.10 -3.61
CA VAL A 84 -3.51 20.61 -2.91
C VAL A 84 -4.42 19.78 -3.83
N LYS A 85 -4.58 20.17 -5.10
CA LYS A 85 -5.41 19.47 -6.10
C LYS A 85 -4.78 18.13 -6.47
N ASN A 86 -3.46 18.09 -6.68
CA ASN A 86 -2.73 16.85 -6.92
C ASN A 86 -2.81 15.91 -5.71
N LEU A 87 -2.60 16.45 -4.51
CA LEU A 87 -2.70 15.70 -3.27
C LEU A 87 -4.08 15.04 -3.10
N ARG A 88 -5.17 15.72 -3.47
CA ARG A 88 -6.54 15.16 -3.45
C ARG A 88 -6.80 14.06 -4.46
N ARG A 89 -6.07 14.01 -5.58
CA ARG A 89 -6.19 12.91 -6.55
C ARG A 89 -5.38 11.70 -6.11
N THR A 90 -4.24 11.95 -5.50
CA THR A 90 -3.21 10.94 -5.23
C THR A 90 -3.37 10.28 -3.85
N ILE A 91 -3.57 11.05 -2.77
CA ILE A 91 -3.69 10.51 -1.41
C ILE A 91 -4.84 9.51 -1.26
N PRO A 92 -6.06 9.74 -1.77
CA PRO A 92 -7.16 8.80 -1.56
C PRO A 92 -6.93 7.44 -2.20
N ARG A 93 -6.25 7.41 -3.35
CA ARG A 93 -5.88 6.14 -4.02
C ARG A 93 -4.87 5.37 -3.18
N PHE A 94 -3.82 6.05 -2.71
CA PHE A 94 -2.79 5.42 -1.88
C PHE A 94 -3.33 4.97 -0.52
N ILE A 95 -4.03 5.83 0.21
CA ILE A 95 -4.61 5.46 1.52
C ILE A 95 -5.69 4.38 1.34
N GLY A 96 -6.46 4.42 0.25
CA GLY A 96 -7.43 3.37 -0.08
C GLY A 96 -6.79 1.99 -0.20
N THR A 97 -5.65 1.86 -0.91
CA THR A 97 -4.95 0.58 -1.05
C THR A 97 -4.34 0.11 0.29
N VAL A 98 -3.82 1.03 1.09
CA VAL A 98 -3.35 0.75 2.46
C VAL A 98 -4.49 0.29 3.37
N CYS A 99 -5.68 0.90 3.29
CA CYS A 99 -6.84 0.48 4.07
C CYS A 99 -7.35 -0.90 3.65
N ILE A 100 -7.36 -1.21 2.34
CA ILE A 100 -7.68 -2.56 1.85
C ILE A 100 -6.68 -3.57 2.43
N ALA A 101 -5.39 -3.23 2.38
CA ALA A 101 -4.31 -4.05 2.93
C ALA A 101 -4.49 -4.35 4.42
N LEU A 102 -4.67 -3.30 5.24
CA LEU A 102 -4.83 -3.43 6.69
C LEU A 102 -6.12 -4.16 7.08
N SER A 103 -7.21 -3.94 6.35
CA SER A 103 -8.47 -4.65 6.58
C SER A 103 -8.30 -6.15 6.35
N LEU A 104 -7.59 -6.52 5.29
CA LEU A 104 -7.36 -7.91 4.92
C LEU A 104 -6.38 -8.58 5.90
N GLU A 105 -5.33 -7.87 6.31
CA GLU A 105 -4.40 -8.31 7.36
C GLU A 105 -5.14 -8.56 8.69
N GLY A 106 -6.05 -7.66 9.08
CA GLY A 106 -6.93 -7.85 10.23
C GLY A 106 -7.82 -9.10 10.10
N LEU A 107 -8.45 -9.30 8.93
CA LEU A 107 -9.31 -10.45 8.68
C LEU A 107 -8.54 -11.79 8.72
N ILE A 108 -7.36 -11.82 8.13
CA ILE A 108 -6.45 -13.00 8.16
C ILE A 108 -6.10 -13.35 9.61
N MET A 109 -5.77 -12.34 10.43
CA MET A 109 -5.48 -12.56 11.84
C MET A 109 -6.69 -13.07 12.61
N VAL A 110 -7.91 -12.60 12.33
CA VAL A 110 -9.13 -13.16 12.94
C VAL A 110 -9.26 -14.65 12.59
N ILE A 111 -9.11 -15.02 11.32
CA ILE A 111 -9.19 -16.42 10.87
C ILE A 111 -8.12 -17.25 11.57
N LYS A 112 -6.86 -16.79 11.58
CA LYS A 112 -5.72 -17.48 12.19
C LYS A 112 -5.91 -17.68 13.69
N TYR A 113 -6.28 -16.64 14.43
CA TYR A 113 -6.47 -16.76 15.88
C TYR A 113 -7.73 -17.55 16.25
N SER A 114 -8.78 -17.50 15.44
CA SER A 114 -9.98 -18.30 15.63
C SER A 114 -9.69 -19.80 15.47
N GLN A 115 -8.82 -20.19 14.55
CA GLN A 115 -8.48 -21.60 14.30
C GLN A 115 -7.49 -22.19 15.32
N LEU A 116 -6.67 -21.35 15.96
CA LEU A 116 -5.66 -21.79 16.93
C LEU A 116 -6.19 -21.84 18.38
N GLU A 117 -7.50 -21.70 18.60
CA GLU A 117 -8.15 -21.60 19.92
C GLU A 117 -7.55 -20.51 20.86
N LEU A 118 -6.79 -19.57 20.29
CA LEU A 118 -6.14 -18.44 20.97
C LEU A 118 -7.10 -17.25 21.15
N ALA A 119 -8.34 -17.54 21.58
CA ALA A 119 -9.42 -16.57 21.66
C ALA A 119 -9.09 -15.33 22.53
N GLY A 120 -8.14 -15.46 23.46
CA GLY A 120 -7.65 -14.35 24.30
C GLY A 120 -6.86 -13.27 23.56
N ASN A 121 -6.34 -13.52 22.35
CA ASN A 121 -5.47 -12.58 21.62
C ASN A 121 -6.17 -11.80 20.49
N LEU A 122 -7.52 -11.81 20.45
CA LEU A 122 -8.31 -11.15 19.41
C LEU A 122 -8.21 -9.61 19.41
N TYR A 123 -7.59 -9.00 20.42
CA TYR A 123 -7.46 -7.55 20.50
C TYR A 123 -6.60 -6.98 19.36
N TYR A 124 -5.61 -7.72 18.84
CA TYR A 124 -4.78 -7.28 17.72
C TYR A 124 -5.59 -7.06 16.43
N PRO A 125 -6.30 -8.08 15.89
CA PRO A 125 -7.10 -7.87 14.68
C PRO A 125 -8.18 -6.81 14.86
N VAL A 126 -8.81 -6.73 16.03
CA VAL A 126 -9.80 -5.68 16.33
C VAL A 126 -9.16 -4.29 16.28
N ALA A 127 -7.97 -4.12 16.87
CA ALA A 127 -7.24 -2.85 16.83
C ALA A 127 -6.86 -2.45 15.40
N ILE A 128 -6.47 -3.40 14.55
CA ILE A 128 -6.13 -3.14 13.14
C ILE A 128 -7.36 -2.71 12.35
N ILE A 129 -8.48 -3.42 12.50
CA ILE A 129 -9.74 -3.08 11.81
C ILE A 129 -10.24 -1.70 12.29
N ALA A 130 -10.20 -1.44 13.60
CA ALA A 130 -10.59 -0.15 14.17
C ALA A 130 -9.68 0.99 13.66
N SER A 131 -8.36 0.78 13.63
CA SER A 131 -7.40 1.75 13.11
C SER A 131 -7.65 2.03 11.63
N THR A 132 -8.01 1.01 10.86
CA THR A 132 -8.33 1.15 9.43
C THR A 132 -9.61 1.97 9.22
N ALA A 133 -10.65 1.72 10.02
CA ALA A 133 -11.87 2.51 9.99
C ALA A 133 -11.59 3.99 10.35
N LEU A 134 -10.79 4.24 11.39
CA LEU A 134 -10.36 5.59 11.76
C LEU A 134 -9.57 6.28 10.65
N LEU A 135 -8.66 5.57 9.98
CA LEU A 135 -7.89 6.10 8.85
C LEU A 135 -8.80 6.47 7.67
N LEU A 136 -9.79 5.64 7.35
CA LEU A 136 -10.80 5.95 6.31
C LEU A 136 -11.66 7.15 6.67
N ILE A 137 -12.08 7.27 7.94
CA ILE A 137 -12.82 8.44 8.42
C ILE A 137 -11.97 9.70 8.32
N ALA A 138 -10.71 9.65 8.78
CA ALA A 138 -9.78 10.77 8.69
C ALA A 138 -9.54 11.21 7.24
N LEU A 139 -9.39 10.25 6.32
CA LEU A 139 -9.30 10.52 4.89
C LEU A 139 -10.58 11.18 4.36
N GLY A 140 -11.76 10.67 4.74
CA GLY A 140 -13.05 11.24 4.35
C GLY A 140 -13.22 12.69 4.83
N VAL A 141 -12.83 12.98 6.07
CA VAL A 141 -12.82 14.33 6.64
C VAL A 141 -11.83 15.23 5.90
N PHE A 142 -10.61 14.76 5.63
CA PHE A 142 -9.61 15.50 4.86
C PHE A 142 -10.14 15.89 3.47
N LEU A 143 -10.78 14.97 2.76
CA LEU A 143 -11.36 15.24 1.45
C LEU A 143 -12.54 16.21 1.51
N HIS A 144 -13.37 16.11 2.56
CA HIS A 144 -14.48 17.02 2.77
C HIS A 144 -14.02 18.45 3.04
N LEU A 145 -13.06 18.63 3.95
CA LEU A 145 -12.54 19.95 4.34
C LEU A 145 -11.81 20.63 3.20
N THR A 146 -11.07 19.86 2.41
CA THR A 146 -10.32 20.43 1.31
C THR A 146 -11.26 20.83 0.16
N LYS A 147 -12.41 20.15 -0.05
CA LYS A 147 -13.37 20.42 -1.15
C LYS A 147 -13.74 21.90 -1.40
N GLY A 148 -13.67 22.77 -0.38
CA GLY A 148 -14.08 24.19 -0.45
C GLY A 148 -13.11 25.20 -1.08
N GLU A 149 -11.86 24.84 -1.41
CA GLU A 149 -10.92 25.73 -2.13
C GLU A 149 -11.07 25.57 -3.66
N SER A 150 -12.16 26.06 -4.25
CA SER A 150 -12.38 26.14 -5.71
C SER A 150 -12.49 27.57 -6.19
#